data_AF-A0A7C6UV67-F1
#
_entry.id   AF-A0A7C6UV67-F1
#
_cell.length_a   1.000
_cell.length_b   1.000
_cell.length_c   1.000
_cell.angle_alpha   90.00
_cell.angle_beta   90.00
_cell.angle_gamma   90.00
#
_symmetry.space_group_name_H-M   'P 1'
#
loop_
_entity.id
_entity.type
_entity.pdbx_description
1 polymer ?
#
loop_
_entity_poly.entity_id
_entity_poly.type
_entity_poly.pdbx_seq_one_letter_code
_entity_poly.pdbx_strand_id
1 'polypeptide(L)' 'MKKKTNYMALGMLIGTAVGAAICFTLYAFTRDPIFIAFSGLGAAFGMVYGVGLGRKSNRTL' A
#
# COMPACT_ATOMS: atom_id res chain seq x y z
N MET A 1 -13.37 -17.52 -17.54
CA MET A 1 -12.28 -17.44 -16.53
C MET A 1 -12.70 -16.45 -15.43
N LYS A 2 -13.08 -16.93 -14.23
CA LYS A 2 -13.36 -16.03 -13.09
C LYS A 2 -12.03 -15.43 -12.63
N LYS A 3 -11.74 -14.16 -12.96
CA LYS A 3 -10.58 -13.44 -12.44
C LYS A 3 -10.70 -13.37 -10.92
N LYS A 4 -9.96 -14.20 -10.18
CA LYS A 4 -9.76 -13.99 -8.74
C LYS A 4 -9.02 -12.67 -8.61
N THR A 5 -9.74 -11.60 -8.27
CA THR A 5 -9.13 -10.31 -7.95
C THR A 5 -8.17 -10.53 -6.80
N ASN A 6 -6.88 -10.28 -7.04
CA ASN A 6 -5.84 -10.47 -6.03
C ASN A 6 -5.81 -9.23 -5.14
N TYR A 7 -6.67 -9.21 -4.11
CA TYR A 7 -6.84 -8.09 -3.17
C TYR A 7 -5.54 -7.72 -2.44
N MET A 8 -4.60 -8.66 -2.31
CA MET A 8 -3.26 -8.41 -1.76
C MET A 8 -2.43 -7.53 -2.69
N ALA A 9 -2.41 -7.86 -3.99
CA ALA A 9 -1.74 -7.04 -5.00
C ALA A 9 -2.39 -5.65 -5.13
N LEU A 10 -3.72 -5.58 -5.04
CA LEU A 10 -4.46 -4.31 -5.05
C LEU A 10 -4.12 -3.44 -3.84
N GLY A 11 -4.11 -4.01 -2.63
CA GLY A 11 -3.75 -3.29 -1.42
C GLY A 11 -2.30 -2.81 -1.44
N MET A 12 -1.38 -3.64 -1.96
CA MET A 12 0.02 -3.27 -2.13
C MET A 12 0.17 -2.10 -3.11
N LEU A 13 -0.55 -2.12 -4.24
CA LEU A 13 -0.54 -1.02 -5.23
C LEU A 13 -1.05 0.29 -4.62
N ILE A 14 -2.19 0.25 -3.92
CA ILE A 14 -2.80 1.43 -3.29
C ILE A 14 -1.90 1.97 -2.17
N GLY A 15 -1.41 1.11 -1.28
CA GLY A 15 -0.54 1.56 -0.18
C GLY A 15 0.81 2.07 -0.67
N THR A 16 1.37 1.50 -1.73
CA THR A 16 2.59 2.02 -2.36
C THR A 16 2.34 3.39 -2.98
N ALA A 17 1.23 3.56 -3.72
CA ALA A 17 0.89 4.85 -4.33
C ALA A 17 0.67 5.94 -3.27
N VAL A 18 -0.12 5.65 -2.22
CA VAL A 18 -0.41 6.59 -1.14
C VAL A 18 0.84 6.88 -0.31
N GLY A 19 1.58 5.85 0.08
CA GLY A 19 2.79 6.03 0.89
C GLY A 19 3.91 6.75 0.14
N ALA A 20 4.11 6.44 -1.15
CA ALA A 20 5.04 7.18 -1.99
C ALA A 20 4.61 8.64 -2.13
N ALA A 21 3.33 8.93 -2.38
CA ALA A 21 2.85 10.30 -2.49
C ALA A 21 3.11 11.13 -1.22
N ILE A 22 2.82 10.56 -0.03
CA ILE A 22 3.06 11.23 1.25
C ILE A 22 4.56 11.44 1.50
N CYS A 23 5.37 10.40 1.28
CA CYS A 23 6.82 10.45 1.53
C CYS A 23 7.56 11.38 0.56
N PHE A 24 7.17 11.41 -0.72
CA PHE A 24 7.71 12.36 -1.69
C PHE A 24 7.30 13.79 -1.37
N THR A 25 6.07 14.00 -0.90
CA THR A 25 5.62 15.33 -0.46
C THR A 25 6.45 15.79 0.74
N LEU A 26 6.63 14.94 1.75
CA LEU A 26 7.47 15.24 2.91
C LEU A 26 8.92 15.53 2.49
N TYR A 27 9.50 14.68 1.63
CA TYR A 27 10.83 14.92 1.07
C TYR A 27 10.94 16.28 0.37
N ALA A 28 9.93 16.70 -0.39
CA ALA A 28 9.93 17.99 -1.06
C ALA A 28 9.96 19.18 -0.08
N PHE A 29 9.34 19.04 1.10
CA PHE A 29 9.32 20.07 2.13
C PHE A 29 10.58 20.09 3.00
N THR A 30 11.05 18.91 3.45
CA THR A 30 12.17 18.82 4.41
C THR A 30 13.53 18.71 3.72
N ARG A 31 13.57 18.22 2.46
CA ARG A 31 14.78 17.81 1.73
C ARG A 31 15.59 16.70 2.41
N ASP A 32 15.02 16.05 3.42
CA ASP A 32 15.66 14.96 4.13
C ASP A 32 15.47 13.61 3.40
N PRO A 33 16.56 12.94 2.96
CA PRO A 33 16.47 11.71 2.18
C PRO A 33 15.88 10.54 2.98
N ILE A 34 15.76 10.67 4.29
CA ILE A 34 15.14 9.68 5.17
C ILE A 34 13.70 9.36 4.72
N PHE A 35 12.94 10.35 4.27
CA PHE A 35 11.55 10.14 3.84
C PHE A 35 11.44 9.26 2.60
N ILE A 36 12.45 9.25 1.73
CA ILE A 36 12.49 8.33 0.59
C ILE A 36 12.67 6.89 1.09
N ALA A 37 13.48 6.65 2.11
CA ALA A 37 13.63 5.33 2.72
C ALA A 37 12.32 4.86 3.41
N PHE A 38 11.56 5.79 4.01
CA PHE A 38 10.26 5.52 4.60
C PHE A 38 9.14 5.25 3.58
N SER A 39 9.33 5.56 2.29
CA SER A 39 8.30 5.29 1.26
C SER A 39 7.92 3.81 1.16
N GLY A 40 8.86 2.91 1.46
CA GLY A 40 8.62 1.45 1.49
C GLY A 40 7.65 0.98 2.58
N LEU A 41 7.47 1.75 3.66
CA LEU A 41 6.49 1.44 4.70
C LEU A 41 5.06 1.53 4.16
N GLY A 42 4.79 2.41 3.19
CA GLY A 42 3.50 2.49 2.52
C GLY A 42 3.08 1.19 1.83
N ALA A 43 4.04 0.53 1.17
CA ALA A 43 3.82 -0.77 0.55
C ALA A 43 3.50 -1.85 1.60
N ALA A 44 4.22 -1.86 2.73
CA ALA A 44 3.98 -2.78 3.83
C ALA A 44 2.58 -2.58 4.45
N PHE A 45 2.18 -1.33 4.75
CA PHE A 45 0.83 -1.02 5.24
C PHE A 45 -0.25 -1.37 4.22
N GLY A 46 -0.02 -1.08 2.94
CA GLY A 46 -0.91 -1.46 1.84
C GLY A 46 -1.14 -2.95 1.74
N MET A 47 -0.06 -3.74 1.91
CA MET A 47 -0.14 -5.19 1.89
C MET A 47 -0.95 -5.73 3.07
N VAL A 48 -0.71 -5.23 4.29
CA VAL A 48 -1.48 -5.60 5.50
C VAL A 48 -2.97 -5.27 5.32
N TYR A 49 -3.26 -4.07 4.82
CA TYR A 49 -4.64 -3.64 4.55
C TYR A 49 -5.32 -4.48 3.46
N GLY A 50 -4.60 -4.77 2.37
CA GLY A 50 -5.06 -5.64 1.28
C GLY A 50 -5.33 -7.07 1.70
N VAL A 51 -4.49 -7.64 2.56
CA VAL A 51 -4.71 -8.97 3.17
C VAL A 51 -5.94 -8.95 4.08
N GLY A 52 -6.14 -7.88 4.86
CA GLY A 52 -7.33 -7.70 5.69
C GLY A 52 -8.63 -7.67 4.87
N LEU A 53 -8.67 -6.91 3.79
CA LEU A 53 -9.81 -6.87 2.86
C LEU A 53 -10.04 -8.21 2.16
N GLY A 54 -8.97 -8.89 1.73
CA GLY A 54 -9.05 -10.23 1.13
C GLY A 54 -9.62 -11.28 2.08
N ARG A 55 -9.23 -11.24 3.36
CA ARG A 55 -9.80 -12.12 4.41
C ARG A 55 -11.28 -11.82 4.68
N LYS A 56 -11.69 -10.56 4.66
CA LYS A 56 -13.09 -10.15 4.85
C LYS A 56 -13.97 -10.58 3.67
N SER A 57 -13.45 -10.46 2.44
CA SER A 57 -14.14 -10.90 1.22
C SER A 57 -14.30 -12.41 1.11
N ASN A 58 -13.41 -13.21 1.73
CA ASN A 58 -13.48 -14.68 1.71
C ASN A 58 -14.33 -15.27 2.84
N ARG A 59 -14.87 -14.43 3.74
CA ARG A 59 -15.72 -14.85 4.87
C ARG A 59 -17.22 -14.65 4.61
N THR A 60 -17.56 -14.09 3.45
CA THR A 60 -18.93 -13.83 2.98
C THR A 60 -19.41 -14.80 1.89
N LEU A 61 -18.66 -15.88 1.64
CA LEU A 61 -19.04 -17.03 0.83
C LEU A 61 -19.10 -18.26 1.72
#